data_AF-A0A7X3LI26-F1
#
_entry.id   AF-A0A7X3LI26-F1
#
_cell.length_a   1.000
_cell.length_b   1.000
_cell.length_c   1.000
_cell.angle_alpha   90.00
_cell.angle_beta   90.00
_cell.angle_gamma   90.00
#
_symmetry.space_group_name_H-M   'P 1'
#
loop_
_entity.id
_entity.type
_entity.pdbx_description
1 polymer ?
#
loop_
_entity_poly.entity_id
_entity_poly.type
_entity_poly.pdbx_seq_one_letter_code
_entity_poly.pdbx_strand_id
1 'polypeptide(L)'
;MNLYKIMFEHYSQKDSKVGTITHLVARSDEEVYEWLKNEPRLSDGSVIYNSYKYSEEDDETFEIYDADYNVIGTESFKERMIRLHGEMFDEDKELNDLYYGLTLYGWQKVKEDILPEAVDTMKSNGIIISEVGGL
;
A
#
# COMPACT_ATOMS: atom_id res chain seq x y z
N MET A 1 -7.10 12.35 -11.66
CA MET A 1 -6.72 12.07 -10.25
C MET A 1 -7.61 10.93 -9.81
N ASN A 2 -7.11 9.99 -9.03
CA ASN A 2 -7.82 8.77 -8.69
C ASN A 2 -8.04 8.70 -7.18
N LEU A 3 -9.13 8.07 -6.79
CA LEU A 3 -9.41 7.71 -5.41
C LEU A 3 -8.91 6.29 -5.16
N TYR A 4 -8.05 6.14 -4.19
CA TYR A 4 -7.53 4.88 -3.69
C TYR A 4 -8.06 4.61 -2.29
N LYS A 5 -8.18 3.32 -1.97
CA LYS A 5 -8.43 2.82 -0.64
C LYS A 5 -7.16 2.17 -0.14
N ILE A 6 -6.59 2.71 0.94
CA ILE A 6 -5.40 2.15 1.57
C ILE A 6 -5.86 1.16 2.64
N MET A 7 -5.32 -0.05 2.57
CA MET A 7 -5.72 -1.20 3.37
C MET A 7 -4.52 -1.76 4.11
N PHE A 8 -4.82 -2.53 5.16
CA PHE A 8 -3.80 -3.30 5.86
C PHE A 8 -4.33 -4.67 6.24
N GLU A 9 -3.39 -5.59 6.42
CA GLU A 9 -3.59 -6.80 7.19
C GLU A 9 -2.53 -6.88 8.27
N HIS A 10 -2.97 -6.89 9.53
CA HIS A 10 -2.09 -7.07 10.68
C HIS A 10 -2.17 -8.51 11.16
N TYR A 11 -1.03 -9.19 11.17
CA TYR A 11 -0.88 -10.56 11.65
C TYR A 11 -0.30 -10.57 13.06
N SER A 12 -0.81 -11.50 13.87
CA SER A 12 -0.25 -11.91 15.15
C SER A 12 -0.07 -13.42 15.16
N GLN A 13 0.55 -13.98 16.20
CA GLN A 13 0.78 -15.43 16.31
C GLN A 13 -0.49 -16.31 16.20
N LYS A 14 -1.67 -15.76 16.48
CA LYS A 14 -2.92 -16.55 16.59
C LYS A 14 -4.08 -15.99 15.79
N ASP A 15 -3.94 -14.80 15.21
CA ASP A 15 -5.03 -14.10 14.56
C ASP A 15 -4.51 -13.09 13.55
N SER A 16 -5.35 -12.69 12.61
CA SER A 16 -5.09 -11.56 11.71
C SER A 16 -6.28 -10.61 11.68
N LYS A 17 -6.00 -9.35 11.35
CA LYS A 17 -7.01 -8.31 11.22
C LYS A 17 -6.80 -7.55 9.92
N VAL A 18 -7.81 -7.60 9.06
CA VAL A 18 -7.90 -6.79 7.85
C VAL A 18 -8.65 -5.50 8.16
N GLY A 19 -8.19 -4.39 7.60
CA GLY A 19 -8.83 -3.10 7.77
C GLY A 19 -8.57 -2.13 6.63
N THR A 20 -9.27 -1.00 6.71
CA THR A 20 -9.04 0.16 5.85
C THR A 20 -8.41 1.24 6.71
N ILE A 21 -7.30 1.80 6.22
CA ILE A 21 -6.60 2.89 6.89
C ILE A 21 -7.27 4.22 6.54
N THR A 22 -7.30 4.54 5.24
CA THR A 22 -7.76 5.83 4.74
C THR A 22 -8.15 5.72 3.28
N HIS A 23 -8.79 6.76 2.76
CA HIS A 23 -8.85 6.99 1.32
C HIS A 23 -7.72 7.95 0.93
N LEU A 24 -7.01 7.63 -0.14
CA LEU A 24 -5.92 8.43 -0.66
C LEU A 24 -6.26 8.94 -2.04
N VAL A 25 -5.98 10.21 -2.27
CA VAL A 25 -6.11 10.84 -3.58
C VAL A 25 -4.71 10.93 -4.19
N ALA A 26 -4.52 10.24 -5.32
CA ALA A 26 -3.24 10.13 -6.03
C ALA A 26 -3.44 10.06 -7.55
N ARG A 27 -2.41 10.32 -8.35
CA ARG A 27 -2.47 10.29 -9.81
C ARG A 27 -2.18 8.92 -10.41
N SER A 28 -1.43 8.09 -9.72
CA SER A 28 -0.99 6.77 -10.18
C SER A 28 -0.72 5.83 -9.00
N ASP A 29 -0.60 4.54 -9.28
CA ASP A 29 -0.16 3.54 -8.28
C ASP A 29 1.26 3.84 -7.77
N GLU A 30 2.11 4.42 -8.62
CA GLU A 30 3.44 4.88 -8.22
C GLU A 30 3.39 5.99 -7.15
N GLU A 31 2.46 6.95 -7.27
CA GLU A 31 2.30 7.97 -6.23
C GLU A 31 1.76 7.38 -4.91
N VAL A 32 0.92 6.33 -4.97
CA VAL A 32 0.47 5.62 -3.77
C VAL A 32 1.64 4.89 -3.10
N TYR A 33 2.45 4.21 -3.90
CA TYR A 33 3.66 3.53 -3.43
C TYR A 33 4.63 4.50 -2.75
N GLU A 34 4.98 5.61 -3.41
CA GLU A 34 5.87 6.62 -2.83
C GLU A 34 5.28 7.26 -1.58
N TRP A 35 3.95 7.45 -1.52
CA TRP A 35 3.29 7.92 -0.31
C TRP A 35 3.41 6.93 0.85
N LEU A 36 3.17 5.62 0.62
CA LEU A 36 3.35 4.59 1.64
C LEU A 36 4.81 4.48 2.09
N LYS A 37 5.76 4.47 1.15
CA LYS A 37 7.21 4.39 1.42
C LYS A 37 7.70 5.49 2.36
N ASN A 38 7.06 6.65 2.34
CA ASN A 38 7.42 7.80 3.18
C ASN A 38 6.80 7.76 4.59
N GLU A 39 6.16 6.66 5.01
CA GLU A 39 5.61 6.45 6.36
C GLU A 39 4.75 7.63 6.86
N PRO A 40 3.67 7.97 6.13
CA PRO A 40 2.95 9.22 6.33
C PRO A 40 2.19 9.22 7.66
N ARG A 41 2.13 10.40 8.28
CA ARG A 41 1.25 10.66 9.42
C ARG A 41 -0.16 10.99 8.93
N LEU A 42 -1.15 10.28 9.45
CA LEU A 42 -2.56 10.48 9.14
C LEU A 42 -3.17 11.59 9.99
N SER A 43 -4.35 12.06 9.60
CA SER A 43 -5.06 13.15 10.28
C SER A 43 -5.50 12.83 11.71
N ASP A 44 -5.61 11.56 12.06
CA ASP A 44 -5.92 11.10 13.43
C ASP A 44 -4.66 11.00 14.32
N GLY A 45 -3.49 11.35 13.79
CA GLY A 45 -2.20 11.30 14.46
C GLY A 45 -1.50 9.94 14.38
N SER A 46 -2.13 8.91 13.81
CA SER A 46 -1.47 7.63 13.56
C SER A 46 -0.41 7.77 12.45
N VAL A 47 0.58 6.88 12.49
CA VAL A 47 1.67 6.84 11.50
C VAL A 47 1.67 5.46 10.88
N ILE A 48 1.77 5.41 9.55
CA ILE A 48 2.00 4.16 8.82
C ILE A 48 3.47 3.80 8.98
N TYR A 49 3.75 2.60 9.49
CA TYR A 49 5.10 2.05 9.62
C TYR A 49 5.27 0.85 8.71
N ASN A 50 6.31 0.84 7.86
CA ASN A 50 6.64 -0.25 6.94
C ASN A 50 8.16 -0.34 6.68
N SER A 51 8.59 -1.29 5.86
CA SER A 51 10.01 -1.50 5.53
C SER A 51 10.38 -1.09 4.11
N TYR A 52 9.49 -0.44 3.34
CA TYR A 52 9.66 -0.30 1.88
C TYR A 52 10.94 0.44 1.52
N LYS A 53 11.27 1.46 2.30
CA LYS A 53 12.51 2.22 2.10
C LYS A 53 13.75 1.33 2.27
N TYR A 54 13.77 0.47 3.29
CA TYR A 54 14.88 -0.43 3.54
C TYR A 54 14.96 -1.53 2.48
N SER A 55 13.83 -2.11 2.09
CA SER A 55 13.77 -3.11 1.03
C SER A 55 14.22 -2.57 -0.34
N GLU A 56 14.00 -1.28 -0.63
CA GLU A 56 14.63 -0.62 -1.79
C GLU A 56 16.14 -0.42 -1.62
N GLU A 57 16.61 -0.03 -0.43
CA GLU A 57 18.04 0.17 -0.15
C GLU A 57 18.85 -1.15 -0.22
N ASP A 58 18.21 -2.28 0.05
CA ASP A 58 18.80 -3.62 -0.03
C ASP A 58 18.89 -4.17 -1.47
N ASP A 59 18.39 -3.43 -2.48
CA ASP A 59 18.37 -3.80 -3.90
C ASP A 59 17.82 -5.23 -4.15
N GLU A 60 16.79 -5.61 -3.38
CA GLU A 60 16.16 -6.93 -3.51
C GLU A 60 15.53 -7.11 -4.89
N THR A 61 15.80 -8.27 -5.49
CA THR A 61 15.24 -8.68 -6.79
C THR A 61 14.46 -9.97 -6.65
N PHE A 62 13.34 -10.05 -7.35
CA PHE A 62 12.40 -11.14 -7.29
C PHE A 62 12.21 -11.75 -8.67
N GLU A 63 12.24 -13.08 -8.76
CA GLU A 63 11.94 -13.79 -10.00
C GLU A 63 10.45 -13.70 -10.33
N ILE A 64 10.15 -13.43 -11.60
CA ILE A 64 8.78 -13.46 -12.13
C ILE A 64 8.58 -14.82 -12.79
N TYR A 65 7.58 -15.55 -12.33
CA TYR A 65 7.24 -16.87 -12.84
C TYR A 65 6.03 -16.82 -13.80
N ASP A 66 6.06 -17.65 -14.85
CA ASP A 66 4.86 -17.95 -15.62
C ASP A 66 4.00 -19.03 -14.95
N ALA A 67 2.87 -19.41 -15.58
CA ALA A 67 1.95 -20.41 -15.04
C ALA A 67 2.56 -21.83 -14.93
N ASP A 68 3.67 -22.09 -15.64
CA ASP A 68 4.40 -23.36 -15.62
C ASP A 68 5.64 -23.29 -14.69
N TYR A 69 5.73 -22.24 -13.85
CA TYR A 69 6.84 -21.96 -12.92
C TYR A 69 8.20 -21.73 -13.61
N ASN A 70 8.23 -21.30 -14.87
CA ASN A 70 9.47 -20.85 -15.50
C ASN A 70 9.74 -19.38 -15.17
N VAL A 71 11.01 -19.06 -14.89
CA VAL A 71 11.46 -17.68 -14.70
C VAL A 71 11.42 -16.94 -16.04
N ILE A 72 10.54 -15.95 -16.16
CA ILE A 72 10.38 -15.12 -17.36
C ILE A 72 11.02 -13.72 -17.21
N GLY A 73 11.51 -13.40 -16.03
CA GLY A 73 12.20 -12.14 -15.75
C GLY A 73 12.49 -11.95 -14.26
N THR A 74 12.96 -10.76 -13.93
CA THR A 74 13.17 -10.32 -12.55
C THR A 74 12.58 -8.93 -12.37
N GLU A 75 12.06 -8.63 -11.20
CA GLU A 75 11.58 -7.30 -10.81
C GLU A 75 12.24 -6.84 -9.50
N SER A 76 12.37 -5.52 -9.33
CA SER A 76 12.76 -4.89 -8.07
C SER A 76 11.62 -4.94 -7.04
N PHE A 77 11.93 -4.69 -5.76
CA PHE A 77 10.92 -4.54 -4.72
C PHE A 77 9.83 -3.53 -5.08
N LYS A 78 10.20 -2.35 -5.58
CA LYS A 78 9.26 -1.30 -6.01
C LYS A 78 8.32 -1.79 -7.10
N GLU A 79 8.86 -2.45 -8.14
CA GLU A 79 8.08 -2.98 -9.25
C GLU A 79 7.10 -4.05 -8.77
N ARG A 80 7.55 -4.97 -7.90
CA ARG A 80 6.71 -6.00 -7.26
C ARG A 80 5.56 -5.37 -6.49
N MET A 81 5.85 -4.40 -5.63
CA MET A 81 4.83 -3.72 -4.82
C MET A 81 3.80 -2.99 -5.70
N ILE A 82 4.23 -2.30 -6.75
CA ILE A 82 3.31 -1.60 -7.67
C ILE A 82 2.45 -2.61 -8.44
N ARG A 83 3.04 -3.71 -8.92
CA ARG A 83 2.32 -4.76 -9.67
C ARG A 83 1.26 -5.46 -8.83
N LEU A 84 1.59 -5.78 -7.57
CA LEU A 84 0.70 -6.46 -6.63
C LEU A 84 -0.29 -5.51 -5.93
N HIS A 85 -0.08 -4.21 -6.05
CA HIS A 85 -0.77 -3.19 -5.24
C HIS A 85 -0.53 -3.35 -3.73
N GLY A 86 0.71 -3.72 -3.39
CA GLY A 86 1.22 -3.89 -2.03
C GLY A 86 1.31 -5.34 -1.56
N GLU A 87 2.23 -5.56 -0.63
CA GLU A 87 2.54 -6.85 0.04
C GLU A 87 1.32 -7.58 0.63
N MET A 88 0.25 -6.85 0.99
CA MET A 88 -0.98 -7.46 1.49
C MET A 88 -1.59 -8.45 0.48
N PHE A 89 -1.45 -8.17 -0.82
CA PHE A 89 -1.99 -8.97 -1.91
C PHE A 89 -0.96 -9.94 -2.51
N ASP A 90 0.21 -10.05 -1.88
CA ASP A 90 1.18 -11.07 -2.24
C ASP A 90 0.68 -12.43 -1.73
N GLU A 91 0.48 -13.37 -2.66
CA GLU A 91 0.03 -14.73 -2.35
C GLU A 91 1.18 -15.57 -1.77
N ASP A 92 2.42 -15.20 -2.06
CA ASP A 92 3.65 -15.89 -1.62
C ASP A 92 4.30 -15.21 -0.40
N LYS A 93 3.58 -14.33 0.29
CA LYS A 93 4.09 -13.61 1.46
C LYS A 93 4.56 -14.56 2.56
N GLU A 94 5.78 -14.36 3.01
CA GLU A 94 6.31 -15.07 4.17
C GLU A 94 6.04 -14.31 5.46
N LEU A 95 5.26 -14.92 6.35
CA LEU A 95 4.96 -14.35 7.66
C LEU A 95 6.00 -14.80 8.69
N ASN A 96 7.14 -14.11 8.68
CA ASN A 96 8.22 -14.33 9.63
C ASN A 96 8.10 -13.38 10.85
N ASP A 97 8.60 -13.82 12.01
CA ASP A 97 8.67 -13.04 13.26
C ASP A 97 7.36 -12.36 13.72
N LEU A 98 6.26 -13.12 13.77
CA LEU A 98 4.96 -12.65 14.26
C LEU A 98 4.92 -12.36 15.78
N TYR A 99 6.04 -12.44 16.51
CA TYR A 99 6.08 -12.17 17.95
C TYR A 99 5.69 -10.73 18.28
N TYR A 100 6.12 -9.76 17.46
CA TYR A 100 5.73 -8.35 17.56
C TYR A 100 4.56 -7.97 16.63
N GLY A 101 4.05 -8.96 15.89
CA GLY A 101 3.08 -8.77 14.83
C GLY A 101 3.71 -8.16 13.57
N LEU A 102 3.06 -8.41 12.43
CA LEU A 102 3.49 -7.94 11.12
C LEU A 102 2.31 -7.27 10.43
N THR A 103 2.49 -6.01 10.02
CA THR A 103 1.46 -5.28 9.26
C THR A 103 1.88 -5.19 7.82
N LEU A 104 1.05 -5.72 6.94
CA LEU A 104 1.21 -5.68 5.50
C LEU A 104 0.24 -4.65 4.92
N TYR A 105 0.72 -3.81 4.01
CA TYR A 105 -0.11 -2.78 3.37
C TYR A 105 -0.49 -3.14 1.94
N GLY A 106 -1.61 -2.59 1.50
CA GLY A 106 -2.04 -2.67 0.11
C GLY A 106 -2.96 -1.52 -0.25
N TRP A 107 -3.21 -1.35 -1.54
CA TRP A 107 -4.15 -0.35 -2.03
C TRP A 107 -5.06 -0.89 -3.13
N GLN A 108 -6.23 -0.27 -3.25
CA GLN A 108 -7.18 -0.58 -4.30
C GLN A 108 -7.65 0.72 -4.94
N LYS A 109 -7.64 0.78 -6.27
CA LYS A 109 -8.22 1.91 -7.00
C LYS A 109 -9.74 1.84 -6.92
N VAL A 110 -10.36 2.79 -6.21
CA VAL A 110 -11.81 2.87 -6.01
C VAL A 110 -12.48 3.56 -7.19
N LYS A 111 -11.87 4.65 -7.67
CA LYS A 111 -12.43 5.44 -8.76
C LYS A 111 -11.36 6.19 -9.53
N GLU A 112 -11.45 6.15 -10.85
CA GLU A 112 -10.61 6.93 -11.76
C GLU A 112 -11.22 8.29 -12.03
N ASP A 113 -10.36 9.25 -12.38
CA ASP A 113 -10.75 10.58 -12.86
C ASP A 113 -11.76 11.31 -11.96
N ILE A 114 -11.51 11.26 -10.64
CA ILE A 114 -12.29 12.04 -9.68
C ILE A 114 -12.04 13.53 -9.87
N LEU A 115 -13.12 14.30 -9.78
CA LEU A 115 -13.09 15.75 -9.79
C LEU A 115 -12.74 16.30 -8.40
N PRO A 116 -12.04 17.43 -8.28
CA PRO A 116 -11.73 18.06 -6.99
C PRO A 116 -12.98 18.31 -6.13
N GLU A 117 -14.10 18.71 -6.75
CA GLU A 117 -15.36 18.98 -6.05
C GLU A 117 -15.94 17.74 -5.37
N ALA A 118 -15.65 16.55 -5.91
CA ALA A 118 -16.04 15.28 -5.29
C ALA A 118 -15.22 15.04 -4.00
N VAL A 119 -13.94 15.40 -3.99
CA VAL A 119 -13.08 15.32 -2.80
C VAL A 119 -13.60 16.26 -1.70
N ASP A 120 -13.93 17.50 -2.06
CA ASP A 120 -14.50 18.48 -1.12
C ASP A 120 -15.86 18.01 -0.56
N THR A 121 -16.69 17.40 -1.42
CA THR A 121 -17.96 16.80 -0.99
C THR A 121 -17.72 15.67 0.01
N MET A 122 -16.78 14.78 -0.23
CA MET A 122 -16.46 13.70 0.70
C MET A 122 -15.95 14.24 2.05
N LYS A 123 -15.04 15.21 2.03
CA LYS A 123 -14.53 15.88 3.25
C LYS A 123 -15.65 16.56 4.04
N SER A 124 -16.56 17.27 3.38
CA SER A 124 -17.69 17.93 4.05
C SER A 124 -18.70 16.96 4.67
N ASN A 125 -18.75 15.71 4.20
CA ASN A 125 -19.53 14.63 4.81
C ASN A 125 -18.76 13.87 5.91
N GLY A 126 -17.59 14.37 6.32
CA GLY A 126 -16.79 13.78 7.39
C GLY A 126 -15.95 12.57 6.96
N ILE A 127 -15.80 12.32 5.65
CA ILE A 127 -14.90 11.28 5.15
C ILE A 127 -13.47 11.81 5.22
N ILE A 128 -12.61 11.10 5.95
CA ILE A 128 -11.19 11.41 6.04
C ILE A 128 -10.51 10.96 4.73
N ILE A 129 -9.83 11.91 4.07
CA ILE A 129 -9.12 11.69 2.82
C ILE A 129 -7.71 12.28 2.94
N SER A 130 -6.71 11.45 2.65
CA SER A 130 -5.30 11.82 2.52
C SER A 130 -4.97 12.24 1.09
N GLU A 131 -3.96 13.09 0.91
CA GLU A 131 -3.48 13.57 -0.39
C GLU A 131 -1.95 13.42 -0.49
N VAL A 132 -1.46 13.11 -1.69
CA VAL A 132 -0.02 13.00 -1.97
C VAL A 132 0.58 14.42 -2.02
N GLY A 133 1.52 14.71 -1.11
CA GLY A 133 2.17 16.02 -1.01
C GLY A 133 1.57 16.98 0.02
N GLY A 134 1.04 16.46 1.13
CA GLY A 134 0.41 17.26 2.19
C GLY A 134 1.22 18.49 2.60
N LEU A 135 0.55 19.64 2.60
CA LEU A 135 0.81 20.73 3.53
C LEU A 135 0.01 20.49 4.81
#